data_AF-A0A950Y3X3-F1
#
_entry.id   AF-A0A950Y3X3-F1
#
_cell.length_a   1.000
_cell.length_b   1.000
_cell.length_c   1.000
_cell.angle_alpha   90.00
_cell.angle_beta   90.00
_cell.angle_gamma   90.00
#
_symmetry.space_group_name_H-M   'P 1'
#
loop_
_entity.id
_entity.type
_entity.pdbx_description
1 polymer ?
#
loop_
_entity_poly.entity_id
_entity_poly.type
_entity_poly.pdbx_seq_one_letter_code
_entity_poly.pdbx_strand_id
1 'polypeptide(L)' 'MTKYPIFIASTRTGYSAHVPDLPGCIATGRTVAEVRKRMTKAIEMHLAAMREDGEHIPEPSRLELVEVA' A
#
# COMPACT_ATOMS: atom_id res chain seq x y z
N MET A 1 -6.05 -3.74 -14.75
CA MET A 1 -6.11 -3.20 -13.37
C MET A 1 -5.18 -4.03 -12.51
N THR A 2 -4.10 -3.43 -12.02
CA THR A 2 -3.13 -4.08 -11.12
C THR A 2 -3.56 -3.88 -9.68
N LYS A 3 -3.50 -4.92 -8.84
CA LYS A 3 -3.92 -4.86 -7.43
C LYS A 3 -2.71 -5.13 -6.55
N TYR A 4 -2.37 -4.20 -5.67
CA TYR A 4 -1.33 -4.38 -4.67
C TYR A 4 -1.92 -4.75 -3.30
N PRO A 5 -1.37 -5.76 -2.61
CA PRO A 5 -1.71 -6.00 -1.22
C PRO A 5 -1.29 -4.80 -0.36
N ILE A 6 -2.09 -4.48 0.65
CA ILE A 6 -1.74 -3.45 1.63
C ILE A 6 -1.95 -4.00 3.03
N PHE A 7 -1.02 -3.70 3.93
CA PHE A 7 -1.16 -4.00 5.35
C PHE A 7 -1.68 -2.77 6.07
N ILE A 8 -2.78 -2.92 6.81
CA ILE A 8 -3.35 -1.83 7.62
C ILE A 8 -3.23 -2.21 9.10
N ALA A 9 -2.60 -1.35 9.88
CA ALA A 9 -2.45 -1.50 11.33
C ALA A 9 -3.14 -0.33 12.05
N SER A 10 -3.72 -0.61 13.22
CA SER A 10 -4.20 0.43 14.13
C SER A 10 -3.03 1.14 14.80
N THR A 11 -3.24 2.41 15.12
CA THR A 11 -2.31 3.25 15.88
C THR A 11 -3.06 3.91 17.03
N ARG A 12 -2.34 4.61 17.93
CA ARG A 12 -2.96 5.34 19.05
C ARG A 12 -4.02 6.37 18.62
N THR A 13 -3.92 6.89 17.40
CA THR A 13 -4.76 7.99 16.91
C THR A 13 -5.52 7.67 15.62
N GLY A 14 -5.49 6.42 15.16
CA GLY A 14 -6.13 6.02 13.90
C GLY A 14 -5.49 4.76 13.30
N TYR A 15 -5.09 4.85 12.04
CA TYR A 15 -4.59 3.74 11.25
C TYR A 15 -3.42 4.18 10.36
N SER A 16 -2.53 3.24 10.08
CA SER A 16 -1.44 3.37 9.12
C SER A 16 -1.45 2.18 8.17
N ALA A 17 -1.04 2.39 6.93
CA ALA A 17 -0.86 1.33 5.96
C ALA A 17 0.42 1.49 5.16
N HIS A 18 0.93 0.36 4.69
CA HIS A 18 2.04 0.30 3.75
C HIS A 18 1.81 -0.80 2.70
N VAL A 19 2.55 -0.72 1.61
CA VAL A 19 2.58 -1.71 0.53
C VAL A 19 3.88 -2.50 0.65
N PRO A 20 3.87 -3.84 0.74
CA PRO A 20 5.10 -4.62 0.82
C PRO A 20 5.94 -4.51 -0.47
N ASP A 21 5.26 -4.44 -1.62
CA ASP A 21 5.90 -4.42 -2.95
C ASP A 21 6.44 -3.04 -3.34
N LEU A 22 5.98 -1.97 -2.69
CA LEU A 22 6.39 -0.59 -2.97
C LEU A 22 6.94 0.03 -1.67
N PRO A 23 8.18 -0.28 -1.28
CA PRO A 23 8.81 0.28 -0.09
C PRO A 23 8.77 1.82 -0.11
N GLY A 24 8.30 2.43 0.98
CA GLY A 24 8.13 3.88 1.08
C GLY A 24 6.73 4.38 0.71
N CYS A 25 5.88 3.59 0.05
CA CYS A 25 4.46 3.90 -0.10
C CYS A 25 3.72 3.68 1.22
N ILE A 26 3.45 4.77 1.94
CA ILE A 26 2.79 4.77 3.25
C ILE A 26 1.57 5.70 3.20
N ALA A 27 0.49 5.32 3.90
CA ALA A 27 -0.66 6.18 4.12
C ALA A 27 -1.14 6.10 5.57
N THR A 28 -1.66 7.22 6.10
CA THR A 28 -2.24 7.29 7.44
C THR A 28 -3.61 7.96 7.40
N GLY A 29 -4.47 7.67 8.37
CA GLY A 29 -5.82 8.22 8.46
C GLY A 29 -6.51 7.87 9.77
N ARG A 30 -7.59 8.59 10.11
CA ARG A 30 -8.39 8.31 11.31
C ARG A 30 -9.29 7.09 11.16
N THR A 31 -9.60 6.70 9.92
CA THR A 31 -10.40 5.52 9.59
C THR A 31 -9.74 4.66 8.51
N VAL A 32 -10.10 3.38 8.46
CA VAL A 32 -9.64 2.46 7.41
C VAL A 32 -10.05 2.95 6.00
N ALA A 33 -11.23 3.55 5.87
CA ALA A 33 -11.69 4.13 4.60
C ALA A 33 -10.81 5.31 4.15
N GLU A 34 -10.42 6.18 5.08
CA GLU A 34 -9.50 7.29 4.79
C GLU A 34 -8.12 6.78 4.39
N VAL A 35 -7.57 5.81 5.13
CA VAL A 35 -6.29 5.17 4.79
C VAL A 35 -6.35 4.55 3.39
N ARG A 36 -7.41 3.80 3.07
CA ARG A 36 -7.57 3.18 1.75
C ARG A 36 -7.57 4.21 0.64
N LYS A 37 -8.34 5.29 0.76
CA LYS A 37 -8.41 6.37 -0.23
C LYS A 37 -7.04 7.03 -0.44
N ARG A 38 -6.32 7.32 0.65
CA ARG A 38 -4.98 7.92 0.59
C ARG A 38 -3.95 6.96 -0.01
N MET A 39 -4.03 5.69 0.36
CA MET A 39 -3.13 4.65 -0.15
C MET A 39 -3.28 4.44 -1.65
N THR A 40 -4.52 4.41 -2.17
CA THR A 40 -4.76 4.36 -3.62
C THR A 40 -4.03 5.48 -4.35
N LYS A 41 -4.18 6.73 -3.88
CA LYS A 41 -3.49 7.88 -4.48
C LYS A 41 -1.97 7.78 -4.36
N ALA A 42 -1.45 7.34 -3.21
CA ALA A 42 -0.02 7.19 -2.99
C ALA A 42 0.61 6.17 -3.96
N ILE A 43 -0.05 5.02 -4.15
CA ILE A 43 0.38 3.99 -5.10
C ILE A 43 0.33 4.52 -6.54
N GLU A 44 -0.77 5.17 -6.94
CA GLU A 44 -0.89 5.74 -8.28
C GLU A 44 0.21 6.76 -8.58
N MET A 45 0.48 7.66 -7.63
CA MET A 45 1.54 8.67 -7.76
C MET A 45 2.93 8.03 -7.83
N HIS A 46 3.22 7.05 -6.97
CA HIS A 46 4.54 6.41 -6.94
C HIS A 46 4.81 5.61 -8.23
N LEU A 47 3.82 4.83 -8.69
CA LEU A 47 3.95 4.10 -9.95
C LEU A 47 4.05 5.04 -11.17
N ALA A 48 3.47 6.24 -11.13
CA ALA A 48 3.65 7.23 -12.18
C ALA A 48 5.11 7.73 -12.19
N ALA A 49 5.65 8.12 -11.04
CA ALA A 49 7.04 8.55 -10.92
C ALA A 49 8.03 7.46 -11.38
N MET A 50 7.86 6.21 -10.95
CA MET A 50 8.71 5.09 -11.39
C MET A 50 8.71 4.91 -12.92
N ARG A 51 7.55 5.13 -13.58
CA ARG A 51 7.47 5.06 -15.05
C ARG A 51 8.19 6.22 -15.73
N GLU A 52 8.08 7.42 -15.17
CA GLU A 52 8.76 8.62 -15.67
C GLU A 52 10.28 8.49 -15.54
N ASP A 53 10.75 7.90 -14.44
CA ASP A 53 12.16 7.67 -14.15
C ASP A 53 12.74 6.42 -14.87
N GLY A 54 11.89 5.65 -15.55
CA GLY A 54 12.29 4.42 -16.25
C GLY A 54 12.66 3.27 -15.31
N GLU A 55 12.19 3.32 -14.06
CA GLU A 55 12.42 2.29 -13.06
C GLU A 55 11.56 1.04 -13.31
N HIS A 56 12.05 -0.10 -12.81
CA HIS A 56 11.29 -1.34 -12.86
C HIS A 56 10.12 -1.29 -11.87
N ILE A 57 8.89 -1.46 -12.38
CA ILE A 57 7.71 -1.62 -11.54
C ILE A 57 7.63 -3.08 -11.06
N PRO A 58 7.68 -3.33 -9.75
CA PRO A 58 7.58 -4.68 -9.20
C PRO A 58 6.18 -5.26 -9.44
N GLU A 59 6.12 -6.57 -9.70
CA GLU A 59 4.84 -7.28 -9.74
C GLU A 59 4.24 -7.39 -8.34
N PRO A 60 2.90 -7.28 -8.18
CA PRO A 60 2.27 -7.40 -6.87
C PRO A 60 2.47 -8.78 -6.25
N SER A 61 2.78 -8.80 -4.96
CA SER A 61 2.88 -10.04 -4.20
C SER A 61 1.54 -10.78 -4.12
N ARG A 62 1.61 -12.10 -4.21
CA ARG A 62 0.48 -12.99 -3.89
C ARG A 62 0.24 -12.98 -2.38
N LEU A 63 -1.01 -12.83 -1.97
CA LEU A 63 -1.41 -12.96 -0.58
C LEU A 63 -1.63 -14.43 -0.24
N GLU A 64 -0.94 -14.90 0.79
CA GLU A 64 -1.16 -16.20 1.44
C GLU A 64 -1.31 -15.94 2.94
N LEU A 65 -2.31 -16.57 3.57
CA LEU A 65 -2.55 -16.49 5.00
C LEU A 65 -2.37 -17.88 5.59
N VAL A 66 -1.63 -17.96 6.71
CA VAL A 66 -1.44 -19.19 7.47
C VAL A 66 -2.22 -19.08 8.76
N GLU A 67 -3.10 -20.04 9.02
CA GLU A 67 -3.82 -20.17 10.29
C GLU A 67 -2.92 -20.89 11.30
N VAL A 68 -2.87 -20.35 12.53
CA VAL A 68 -2.10 -20.92 13.64
C VAL A 68 -3.04 -21.14 14.82
N ALA A 69 -2.82 -22.23 15.56
CA ALA A 69 -3.62 -22.65 16.71
C ALA A 69 -3.24 -21.90 18.00
#